data_AF-A0A538QJ56-F1
#
_entry.id   AF-A0A538QJ56-F1
#
_cell.length_a   1.000
_cell.length_b   1.000
_cell.length_c   1.000
_cell.angle_alpha   90.00
_cell.angle_beta   90.00
_cell.angle_gamma   90.00
#
_symmetry.space_group_name_H-M   'P 1'
#
loop_
_entity.id
_entity.type
_entity.pdbx_description
1 polymer ?
#
loop_
_entity_poly.entity_id
_entity_poly.type
_entity_poly.pdbx_seq_one_letter_code
_entity_poly.pdbx_strand_id
1 'polypeptide(L)'
;MTTAQIAMAAGIAEGTLFRVFADKEALISAAIRIAFDPAPVESELAGIDRDLGLRAQLIAAVEILQRRVEGIWQLMAVLGMTVPSDHNTARPSPSAEGTLQLIAALFEPHRDQLRCEPLPAARLLRMMPFARTHPRISDGHMLTAAEIVAVVLDGIRVRSDLEVADDLGPERSENPQPEGAEVEVTC
;
A
#
# COMPACT_ATOMS: atom_id res chain seq x y z
N MET A 1 -11.37 7.68 25.67
CA MET A 1 -11.89 6.30 25.82
C MET A 1 -11.64 5.80 27.24
N THR A 2 -12.70 5.44 27.96
CA THR A 2 -12.64 4.77 29.28
C THR A 2 -12.76 3.26 29.12
N THR A 3 -12.31 2.47 30.11
CA THR A 3 -12.43 1.00 30.10
C THR A 3 -13.89 0.53 30.07
N ALA A 4 -14.80 1.27 30.71
CA ALA A 4 -16.25 1.07 30.61
C ALA A 4 -16.80 1.17 29.17
N GLN A 5 -16.29 2.12 28.36
CA GLN A 5 -16.69 2.25 26.96
C GLN A 5 -16.20 1.08 26.10
N ILE A 6 -15.03 0.51 26.44
CA ILE A 6 -14.48 -0.65 25.72
C ILE A 6 -15.27 -1.91 26.04
N ALA A 7 -15.58 -2.13 27.32
CA ALA A 7 -16.38 -3.26 27.77
C ALA A 7 -17.77 -3.25 27.13
N MET A 8 -18.40 -2.07 27.06
CA MET A 8 -19.68 -1.86 26.40
C MET A 8 -19.63 -2.15 24.89
N ALA A 9 -18.60 -1.69 24.18
CA ALA A 9 -18.42 -1.97 22.75
C ALA A 9 -18.16 -3.45 22.46
N ALA A 10 -17.48 -4.14 23.39
CA ALA A 10 -17.21 -5.58 23.30
C ALA A 10 -18.36 -6.47 23.82
N GLY A 11 -19.45 -5.89 24.33
CA GLY A 11 -20.59 -6.63 24.88
C GLY A 11 -20.27 -7.43 26.15
N ILE A 12 -19.27 -7.01 26.93
CA ILE A 12 -18.81 -7.70 28.14
C ILE A 12 -18.83 -6.78 29.37
N ALA A 13 -18.83 -7.35 30.57
CA ALA A 13 -18.70 -6.57 31.80
C ALA A 13 -17.26 -6.05 31.98
N GLU A 14 -17.10 -4.83 32.52
CA GLU A 14 -15.78 -4.23 32.78
C GLU A 14 -14.91 -5.09 33.70
N GLY A 15 -15.51 -5.76 34.70
CA GLY A 15 -14.83 -6.71 35.57
C GLY A 15 -14.30 -7.96 34.85
N THR A 16 -14.90 -8.36 33.71
CA THR A 16 -14.39 -9.46 32.87
C THR A 16 -13.12 -9.05 32.14
N LEU A 17 -13.06 -7.79 31.72
CA LEU A 17 -11.93 -7.22 30.98
C LEU A 17 -10.69 -7.10 31.89
N PHE A 18 -10.84 -6.65 33.14
CA PHE A 18 -9.76 -6.59 34.13
C PHE A 18 -9.32 -7.95 34.71
N ARG A 19 -10.13 -9.01 34.53
CA ARG A 19 -9.70 -10.37 34.88
C ARG A 19 -8.68 -10.95 33.89
N VAL A 20 -8.69 -10.44 32.65
CA VAL A 20 -7.79 -10.87 31.57
C VAL A 20 -6.62 -9.90 31.39
N PHE A 21 -6.84 -8.61 31.62
CA PHE A 21 -5.82 -7.56 31.49
C PHE A 21 -5.60 -6.83 32.81
N ALA A 22 -4.34 -6.71 33.23
CA ALA A 22 -4.00 -6.08 34.51
C ALA A 22 -4.38 -4.59 34.59
N ASP A 23 -4.30 -3.88 33.47
CA ASP A 23 -4.63 -2.46 33.36
C ASP A 23 -5.03 -2.08 31.91
N LYS A 24 -5.36 -0.80 31.73
CA LYS A 24 -5.69 -0.21 30.43
C LYS A 24 -4.53 -0.28 29.43
N GLU A 25 -3.29 -0.16 29.87
CA GLU A 25 -2.12 -0.20 28.99
C GLU A 25 -1.91 -1.61 28.43
N ALA A 26 -2.09 -2.64 29.26
CA ALA A 26 -2.05 -4.05 28.84
C ALA A 26 -3.14 -4.37 27.79
N LEU A 27 -4.34 -3.81 27.95
CA LEU A 27 -5.41 -3.92 26.96
C LEU A 27 -5.06 -3.22 25.64
N ILE A 28 -4.55 -1.98 25.70
CA ILE A 28 -4.15 -1.22 24.51
C ILE A 28 -3.02 -1.93 23.78
N SER A 29 -2.00 -2.40 24.51
CA SER A 29 -0.89 -3.17 23.95
C SER A 29 -1.38 -4.45 23.25
N ALA A 30 -2.31 -5.17 23.86
CA ALA A 30 -2.92 -6.36 23.25
C ALA A 30 -3.73 -6.01 21.99
N ALA A 31 -4.49 -4.92 21.99
CA ALA A 31 -5.24 -4.45 20.84
C ALA A 31 -4.32 -4.04 19.67
N ILE A 32 -3.23 -3.33 19.96
CA ILE A 32 -2.19 -2.99 18.98
C ILE A 32 -1.59 -4.26 18.40
N ARG A 33 -1.17 -5.22 19.25
CA ARG A 33 -0.59 -6.48 18.77
C ARG A 33 -1.54 -7.24 17.84
N ILE A 34 -2.83 -7.32 18.17
CA ILE A 34 -3.84 -7.98 17.33
C ILE A 34 -4.03 -7.23 16.02
N ALA A 35 -4.11 -5.90 16.03
CA ALA A 35 -4.34 -5.12 14.82
C ALA A 35 -3.14 -5.14 13.85
N PHE A 36 -1.93 -5.29 14.37
CA PHE A 36 -0.72 -5.42 13.55
C PHE A 36 -0.33 -6.88 13.23
N ASP A 37 -1.11 -7.86 13.69
CA ASP A 37 -0.92 -9.27 13.35
C ASP A 37 -1.16 -9.49 11.84
N PRO A 38 -0.18 -10.00 11.07
CA PRO A 38 -0.39 -10.34 9.67
C PRO A 38 -1.25 -11.58 9.43
N ALA A 39 -1.32 -12.50 10.39
CA ALA A 39 -1.85 -13.83 10.15
C ALA A 39 -3.28 -13.86 9.60
N PRO A 40 -4.22 -13.00 10.05
CA PRO A 40 -5.57 -12.96 9.48
C PRO A 40 -5.58 -12.59 8.00
N VAL A 41 -4.78 -11.59 7.63
CA VAL A 41 -4.69 -11.09 6.25
C VAL A 41 -3.99 -12.11 5.35
N GLU A 42 -2.95 -12.75 5.84
CA GLU A 42 -2.27 -13.82 5.12
C GLU A 42 -3.21 -15.01 4.88
N SER A 43 -4.02 -15.37 5.87
CA SER A 43 -5.04 -16.41 5.72
C SER A 43 -6.09 -16.04 4.67
N GLU A 44 -6.59 -14.80 4.67
CA GLU A 44 -7.56 -14.33 3.66
C GLU A 44 -6.95 -14.35 2.25
N LEU A 45 -5.71 -13.87 2.09
CA LEU A 45 -5.00 -13.87 0.80
C LEU A 45 -4.73 -15.28 0.30
N ALA A 46 -4.35 -16.19 1.19
CA ALA A 46 -4.15 -17.61 0.84
C ALA A 46 -5.45 -18.28 0.40
N GLY A 47 -6.60 -17.82 0.90
CA GLY A 47 -7.93 -18.33 0.57
C GLY A 47 -8.55 -17.76 -0.72
N ILE A 48 -7.86 -16.88 -1.46
CA ILE A 48 -8.36 -16.38 -2.74
C ILE A 48 -8.51 -17.54 -3.73
N ASP A 49 -9.71 -17.66 -4.31
CA ASP A 49 -10.04 -18.65 -5.33
C ASP A 49 -9.13 -18.49 -6.57
N ARG A 50 -8.40 -19.55 -6.89
CA ARG A 50 -7.41 -19.59 -7.97
C ARG A 50 -8.01 -19.91 -9.33
N ASP A 51 -9.28 -20.34 -9.38
CA ASP A 51 -10.00 -20.57 -10.63
C ASP A 51 -10.54 -19.26 -11.25
N LEU A 52 -10.51 -18.17 -10.48
CA LEU A 52 -10.82 -16.83 -10.98
C LEU A 52 -9.76 -16.31 -11.95
N GLY A 53 -10.13 -15.46 -12.90
CA GLY A 53 -9.15 -14.74 -13.72
C GLY A 53 -8.31 -13.74 -12.91
N LEU A 54 -7.08 -13.46 -13.36
CA LEU A 54 -6.13 -12.57 -12.67
C LEU A 54 -6.77 -11.28 -12.13
N ARG A 55 -7.55 -10.58 -12.97
CA ARG A 55 -8.19 -9.32 -12.55
C ARG A 55 -9.07 -9.51 -11.31
N ALA A 56 -9.88 -10.57 -11.26
CA ALA A 56 -10.76 -10.85 -10.14
C ALA A 56 -9.98 -11.27 -8.88
N GLN A 57 -8.93 -12.07 -9.04
CA GLN A 57 -8.02 -12.42 -7.93
C GLN A 57 -7.36 -11.18 -7.32
N LEU A 58 -6.88 -10.25 -8.15
CA LEU A 58 -6.25 -9.02 -7.68
C LEU A 58 -7.25 -8.06 -7.03
N ILE A 59 -8.49 -8.00 -7.52
CA ILE A 59 -9.56 -7.22 -6.87
C ILE A 59 -9.80 -7.74 -5.45
N ALA A 60 -9.97 -9.05 -5.29
CA ALA A 60 -10.15 -9.66 -3.97
C ALA A 60 -8.97 -9.38 -3.04
N ALA A 61 -7.73 -9.49 -3.55
CA ALA A 61 -6.53 -9.14 -2.79
C ALA A 61 -6.53 -7.68 -2.33
N VAL A 62 -6.87 -6.75 -3.22
CA VAL A 62 -6.94 -5.30 -2.88
C VAL A 62 -8.03 -5.03 -1.85
N GLU A 63 -9.20 -5.66 -1.95
CA GLU A 63 -10.27 -5.52 -0.95
C GLU A 63 -9.82 -6.00 0.44
N ILE A 64 -9.12 -7.12 0.53
CA ILE A 64 -8.53 -7.64 1.79
C ILE A 64 -7.55 -6.61 2.36
N LEU A 65 -6.66 -6.06 1.53
CA LEU A 65 -5.68 -5.05 1.96
C LEU A 65 -6.35 -3.74 2.40
N GLN A 66 -7.40 -3.29 1.69
CA GLN A 66 -8.16 -2.09 2.04
C GLN A 66 -8.85 -2.25 3.39
N ARG A 67 -9.51 -3.38 3.66
CA ARG A 67 -10.10 -3.69 4.98
C ARG A 67 -9.06 -3.67 6.08
N ARG A 68 -7.87 -4.24 5.85
CA ARG A 68 -6.76 -4.22 6.81
C ARG A 68 -6.34 -2.80 7.15
N VAL A 69 -6.09 -1.98 6.13
CA VAL A 69 -5.69 -0.59 6.33
C VAL A 69 -6.81 0.16 7.07
N GLU A 70 -8.06 0.01 6.67
CA GLU A 70 -9.19 0.65 7.35
C GLU A 70 -9.26 0.31 8.84
N GLY A 71 -9.15 -0.97 9.21
CA GLY A 71 -9.17 -1.40 10.61
C GLY A 71 -8.02 -0.80 11.44
N ILE A 72 -6.81 -0.74 10.88
CA ILE A 72 -5.66 -0.10 11.54
C ILE A 72 -5.92 1.40 11.74
N TRP A 73 -6.44 2.10 10.73
CA TRP A 73 -6.78 3.53 10.83
C TRP A 73 -7.87 3.81 11.86
N GLN A 74 -8.92 2.99 11.91
CA GLN A 74 -9.97 3.11 12.93
C GLN A 74 -9.39 2.93 14.34
N LEU A 75 -8.53 1.92 14.55
CA LEU A 75 -7.88 1.70 15.83
C LEU A 75 -7.00 2.89 16.24
N MET A 76 -6.19 3.41 15.33
CA MET A 76 -5.32 4.58 15.59
C MET A 76 -6.15 5.82 15.95
N ALA A 77 -7.26 6.06 15.24
CA ALA A 77 -8.17 7.18 15.54
C ALA A 77 -8.78 7.06 16.94
N VAL A 78 -9.19 5.85 17.34
CA VAL A 78 -9.73 5.58 18.68
C VAL A 78 -8.70 5.76 19.79
N LEU A 79 -7.44 5.36 19.53
CA LEU A 79 -6.35 5.47 20.49
C LEU A 79 -5.69 6.86 20.52
N GLY A 80 -6.08 7.77 19.62
CA GLY A 80 -5.45 9.10 19.50
C GLY A 80 -3.99 9.03 19.07
N MET A 81 -3.56 7.92 18.47
CA MET A 81 -2.20 7.73 17.99
C MET A 81 -2.08 8.25 16.56
N THR A 82 -1.04 9.02 16.29
CA THR A 82 -0.60 9.26 14.91
C THR A 82 0.19 8.04 14.46
N VAL A 83 0.03 7.64 13.19
CA VAL A 83 0.89 6.64 12.56
C VAL A 83 2.34 7.06 12.82
N PRO A 84 3.18 6.25 13.48
CA PRO A 84 4.60 6.50 13.47
C PRO A 84 5.03 6.49 12.01
N SER A 85 5.47 7.64 11.49
CA SER A 85 6.13 7.75 10.19
C SER A 85 7.50 7.08 10.28
N ASP A 86 7.52 5.77 10.55
CA ASP A 86 8.76 5.01 10.60
C ASP A 86 9.14 4.65 9.17
N HIS A 87 9.58 5.67 8.44
CA HIS A 87 10.22 5.55 7.14
C HIS A 87 11.67 5.03 7.27
N ASN A 88 12.12 4.60 8.45
CA ASN A 88 13.53 4.32 8.73
C ASN A 88 13.85 2.90 9.24
N THR A 89 13.08 1.88 8.83
CA THR A 89 13.56 0.50 8.92
C THR A 89 13.73 -0.07 7.51
N ALA A 90 14.96 -0.04 7.01
CA ALA A 90 15.38 -0.57 5.71
C ALA A 90 15.20 -2.11 5.54
N ARG A 91 14.50 -2.77 6.47
CA ARG A 91 14.06 -4.16 6.36
C ARG A 91 12.54 -4.21 6.48
N PRO A 92 11.84 -4.79 5.49
CA PRO A 92 10.45 -5.19 5.68
C PRO A 92 10.34 -6.02 6.96
N SER A 93 9.34 -5.76 7.80
CA SER A 93 9.05 -6.68 8.90
C SER A 93 8.81 -8.08 8.31
N PRO A 94 9.15 -9.18 9.00
CA PRO A 94 8.87 -10.54 8.51
C PRO A 94 7.40 -10.74 8.10
N SER A 95 6.49 -10.04 8.80
CA SER A 95 5.05 -9.88 8.51
C SER A 95 4.75 -9.22 7.15
N ALA A 96 5.57 -8.27 6.73
CA ALA A 96 5.45 -7.66 5.41
C ALA A 96 5.90 -8.63 4.29
N GLU A 97 6.87 -9.51 4.55
CA GLU A 97 7.38 -10.44 3.55
C GLU A 97 6.35 -11.53 3.20
N GLY A 98 5.71 -12.17 4.18
CA GLY A 98 4.72 -13.24 3.94
C GLY A 98 3.53 -12.77 3.10
N THR A 99 2.92 -11.66 3.51
CA THR A 99 1.86 -10.98 2.74
C THR A 99 2.31 -10.65 1.31
N LEU A 100 3.54 -10.18 1.11
CA LEU A 100 4.04 -9.83 -0.22
C LEU A 100 4.18 -11.06 -1.13
N GLN A 101 4.69 -12.17 -0.59
CA GLN A 101 4.83 -13.43 -1.33
C GLN A 101 3.47 -14.01 -1.74
N LEU A 102 2.45 -13.93 -0.88
CA LEU A 102 1.09 -14.37 -1.19
C LEU A 102 0.49 -13.58 -2.36
N ILE A 103 0.75 -12.27 -2.42
CA ILE A 103 0.32 -11.42 -3.55
C ILE A 103 1.11 -11.78 -4.81
N ALA A 104 2.43 -11.97 -4.72
CA ALA A 104 3.27 -12.36 -5.85
C ALA A 104 2.80 -13.67 -6.49
N ALA A 105 2.36 -14.64 -5.67
CA ALA A 105 1.80 -15.90 -6.15
C ALA A 105 0.51 -15.75 -6.97
N LEU A 106 -0.21 -14.61 -6.90
CA LEU A 106 -1.35 -14.32 -7.78
C LEU A 106 -0.89 -13.95 -9.20
N PHE A 107 0.30 -13.36 -9.33
CA PHE A 107 0.88 -12.94 -10.59
C PHE A 107 1.63 -14.07 -11.31
N GLU A 108 2.15 -15.07 -10.58
CA GLU A 108 2.99 -16.15 -11.11
C GLU A 108 2.39 -16.88 -12.34
N PRO A 109 1.11 -17.30 -12.35
CA PRO A 109 0.51 -17.98 -13.51
C PRO A 109 0.40 -17.09 -14.76
N HIS A 110 0.58 -15.78 -14.60
CA HIS A 110 0.44 -14.77 -15.64
C HIS A 110 1.76 -14.05 -15.94
N ARG A 111 2.89 -14.60 -15.49
CA ARG A 111 4.23 -13.98 -15.61
C ARG A 111 4.55 -13.51 -17.03
N ASP A 112 4.20 -14.31 -18.04
CA ASP A 112 4.46 -14.01 -19.45
C ASP A 112 3.67 -12.79 -19.98
N GLN A 113 2.68 -12.31 -19.23
CA GLN A 113 1.87 -11.14 -19.58
C GLN A 113 2.37 -9.84 -18.92
N LEU A 114 3.40 -9.93 -18.07
CA LEU A 114 3.92 -8.84 -17.25
C LEU A 114 5.24 -8.31 -17.81
N ARG A 115 5.46 -7.00 -17.70
CA ARG A 115 6.73 -6.31 -18.02
C ARG A 115 7.75 -6.37 -16.89
N CYS A 116 7.34 -6.85 -15.73
CA CYS A 116 8.18 -6.99 -14.55
C CYS A 116 7.92 -8.31 -13.85
N GLU A 117 8.86 -8.73 -13.01
CA GLU A 117 8.71 -9.95 -12.24
C GLU A 117 7.50 -9.87 -11.27
N PRO A 118 6.86 -11.01 -10.93
CA PRO A 118 5.71 -11.09 -10.03
C PRO A 118 5.90 -10.38 -8.68
N LEU A 119 7.11 -10.46 -8.10
CA LEU A 119 7.42 -9.84 -6.82
C LEU A 119 7.44 -8.29 -6.88
N PRO A 120 8.12 -7.64 -7.86
CA PRO A 120 7.93 -6.22 -8.16
C PRO A 120 6.47 -5.81 -8.39
N ALA A 121 5.69 -6.57 -9.16
CA ALA A 121 4.26 -6.28 -9.38
C ALA A 121 3.46 -6.30 -8.07
N ALA A 122 3.71 -7.29 -7.22
CA ALA A 122 3.11 -7.40 -5.90
C ALA A 122 3.45 -6.23 -4.98
N ARG A 123 4.69 -5.71 -5.03
CA ARG A 123 5.08 -4.51 -4.27
C ARG A 123 4.29 -3.30 -4.72
N LEU A 124 4.13 -3.09 -6.02
CA LEU A 124 3.33 -1.98 -6.56
C LEU A 124 1.88 -2.07 -6.09
N LEU A 125 1.25 -3.24 -6.25
CA LEU A 125 -0.13 -3.46 -5.81
C LEU A 125 -0.30 -3.19 -4.31
N ARG A 126 0.64 -3.65 -3.48
CA ARG A 126 0.60 -3.48 -2.02
C ARG A 126 0.65 -2.01 -1.58
N MET A 127 1.34 -1.15 -2.33
CA MET A 127 1.47 0.27 -1.95
C MET A 127 0.21 1.10 -2.27
N MET A 128 -0.63 0.65 -3.21
CA MET A 128 -1.79 1.42 -3.68
C MET A 128 -2.95 1.53 -2.67
N PRO A 129 -3.31 0.49 -1.89
CA PRO A 129 -4.30 0.60 -0.81
C PRO A 129 -3.97 1.65 0.26
N PHE A 130 -2.72 2.15 0.31
CA PHE A 130 -2.31 3.23 1.20
C PHE A 130 -2.57 4.64 0.66
N ALA A 131 -3.12 4.79 -0.55
CA ALA A 131 -3.63 6.07 -1.07
C ALA A 131 -4.89 6.58 -0.30
N ARG A 132 -4.97 6.27 0.99
CA ARG A 132 -5.85 6.82 2.02
C ARG A 132 -5.17 7.98 2.76
N THR A 133 -4.32 8.74 2.08
CA THR A 133 -3.63 9.88 2.68
C THR A 133 -4.60 11.06 2.83
N HIS A 134 -5.47 10.97 3.84
CA HIS A 134 -6.31 12.06 4.33
C HIS A 134 -7.48 12.48 3.39
N PRO A 135 -8.72 12.61 3.91
CA PRO A 135 -9.87 13.15 3.15
C PRO A 135 -9.66 14.52 2.48
N ARG A 136 -8.57 15.22 2.83
CA ARG A 136 -8.21 16.55 2.30
C ARG A 136 -7.34 16.48 1.04
N ILE A 137 -6.83 15.29 0.66
CA ILE A 137 -6.02 15.09 -0.54
C ILE A 137 -6.84 14.36 -1.61
N SER A 138 -7.74 13.46 -1.21
CA SER A 138 -8.53 12.64 -2.14
C SER A 138 -9.88 13.25 -2.55
N ASP A 139 -10.25 14.46 -2.10
CA ASP A 139 -11.56 15.09 -2.34
C ASP A 139 -12.77 14.16 -2.11
N GLY A 140 -12.63 13.23 -1.15
CA GLY A 140 -13.63 12.18 -0.88
C GLY A 140 -13.74 11.06 -1.93
N HIS A 141 -13.00 11.14 -3.06
CA HIS A 141 -12.96 10.11 -4.10
C HIS A 141 -11.94 9.04 -3.73
N MET A 142 -12.44 7.88 -3.33
CA MET A 142 -11.64 6.71 -3.01
C MET A 142 -11.52 5.83 -4.26
N LEU A 143 -10.30 5.41 -4.60
CA LEU A 143 -10.13 4.40 -5.64
C LEU A 143 -10.70 3.07 -5.16
N THR A 144 -11.66 2.56 -5.91
CA THR A 144 -12.17 1.20 -5.76
C THR A 144 -11.06 0.18 -6.01
N ALA A 145 -11.21 -1.02 -5.48
CA ALA A 145 -10.29 -2.12 -5.77
C ALA A 145 -10.14 -2.36 -7.29
N ALA A 146 -11.24 -2.25 -8.04
CA ALA A 146 -11.25 -2.37 -9.50
C ALA A 146 -10.41 -1.29 -10.20
N GLU A 147 -10.48 -0.04 -9.74
CA GLU A 147 -9.68 1.07 -10.30
C GLU A 147 -8.20 0.91 -9.96
N ILE A 148 -7.86 0.54 -8.72
CA ILE A 148 -6.48 0.24 -8.32
C ILE A 148 -5.90 -0.85 -9.21
N VAL A 149 -6.64 -1.95 -9.38
CA VAL A 149 -6.22 -3.07 -10.23
C VAL A 149 -6.12 -2.66 -11.69
N ALA A 150 -7.03 -1.81 -12.18
CA ALA A 150 -6.95 -1.29 -13.55
C ALA A 150 -5.66 -0.49 -13.76
N VAL A 151 -5.34 0.46 -12.87
CA VAL A 151 -4.13 1.29 -12.94
C VAL A 151 -2.87 0.43 -12.86
N VAL A 152 -2.81 -0.49 -11.90
CA VAL A 152 -1.63 -1.37 -11.73
C VAL A 152 -1.43 -2.22 -12.97
N LEU A 153 -2.49 -2.89 -13.45
CA LEU A 153 -2.37 -3.77 -14.59
C LEU A 153 -2.10 -3.02 -15.91
N ASP A 154 -2.61 -1.81 -16.08
CA ASP A 154 -2.29 -0.97 -17.24
C ASP A 154 -0.80 -0.57 -17.25
N GLY A 155 -0.24 -0.28 -16.07
CA GLY A 155 1.18 0.06 -15.93
C GLY A 155 2.12 -1.12 -16.17
N ILE A 156 1.76 -2.33 -15.74
CA ILE A 156 2.68 -3.49 -15.73
C ILE A 156 2.46 -4.51 -16.85
N ARG A 157 1.36 -4.44 -17.62
CA ARG A 157 1.13 -5.38 -18.74
C ARG A 157 2.06 -5.09 -19.91
N VAL A 158 2.45 -6.14 -20.64
CA VAL A 158 3.13 -6.00 -21.93
C VAL A 158 2.24 -5.18 -22.87
N ARG A 159 2.82 -4.11 -23.40
CA ARG A 159 2.18 -3.16 -24.31
C ARG A 159 2.81 -3.30 -25.67
N SER A 160 2.04 -3.74 -26.66
CA SER A 160 2.49 -3.83 -28.06
C SER A 160 2.62 -2.46 -28.74
N ASP A 161 2.15 -1.40 -28.11
CA ASP A 161 2.08 -0.02 -28.61
C ASP A 161 3.23 0.89 -28.14
N LEU A 162 4.04 0.45 -27.16
CA LEU A 162 5.21 1.21 -26.68
C LEU A 162 6.54 0.83 -27.36
N GLU A 163 6.57 -0.18 -28.23
CA GLU A 163 7.78 -0.53 -29.00
C GLU A 163 8.12 0.49 -30.10
N VAL A 164 7.31 1.54 -30.32
CA VAL A 164 7.51 2.53 -31.40
C VAL A 164 8.12 3.86 -30.92
N ALA A 165 8.39 4.04 -29.62
CA ALA A 165 8.90 5.31 -29.08
C ALA A 165 10.39 5.28 -28.70
N ASP A 166 11.24 4.61 -29.47
CA ASP A 166 12.71 4.68 -29.31
C ASP A 166 13.44 5.24 -30.54
N ASP A 167 12.72 5.86 -31.50
CA ASP A 167 13.32 6.57 -32.64
C ASP A 167 13.40 8.08 -32.41
N LEU A 168 14.02 8.48 -31.29
CA LEU A 168 14.65 9.80 -31.18
C LEU A 168 16.16 9.59 -31.23
N GLY A 169 16.66 9.41 -32.45
CA GLY A 169 18.08 9.41 -32.78
C GLY A 169 18.80 10.70 -32.33
N PRO A 170 20.15 10.71 -32.33
CA PRO A 170 20.92 11.74 -31.65
C PRO A 170 20.97 13.02 -32.49
N GLU A 171 20.26 14.07 -32.07
CA GLU A 171 20.55 15.42 -32.58
C GLU A 171 21.85 15.94 -31.94
N ARG A 172 22.97 15.65 -32.62
CA ARG A 172 24.15 16.53 -32.59
C ARG A 172 24.12 17.41 -33.83
N SER A 173 23.98 18.72 -33.64
CA SER A 173 24.64 19.77 -34.43
C SER A 173 24.46 21.08 -33.65
N GLU A 174 25.49 21.46 -32.90
CA GLU A 174 26.38 22.58 -33.24
C GLU A 174 25.71 23.94 -33.07
N ASN A 175 26.13 24.68 -32.04
CA ASN A 175 26.18 26.13 -32.15
C ASN A 175 27.48 26.63 -31.51
N PRO A 176 28.33 27.38 -32.24
CA PRO A 176 29.62 27.83 -31.74
C PRO A 176 29.45 29.06 -30.84
N GLN A 177 30.13 29.05 -29.71
CA GLN A 177 30.34 30.23 -28.87
C GLN A 177 31.21 31.27 -29.61
N PRO A 178 30.89 32.57 -29.56
CA PRO A 178 31.90 33.60 -29.74
C PRO A 178 32.45 34.04 -28.37
N GLU A 179 33.79 33.98 -28.27
CA GLU A 179 34.62 34.67 -27.28
C GLU A 179 34.69 36.18 -27.56
N GLY A 180 34.83 36.97 -26.48
CA GLY A 180 35.45 38.32 -26.47
C GLY A 180 34.45 39.47 -26.66
N ALA A 181 34.09 40.19 -25.60
CA ALA A 181 34.82 41.34 -25.01
C ALA A 181 34.35 42.67 -25.62
N GLU A 182 33.69 43.52 -24.81
CA GLU A 182 34.24 44.82 -24.40
C GLU A 182 33.25 45.60 -23.52
N VAL A 183 33.86 46.34 -22.60
CA VAL A 183 33.32 47.22 -21.57
C VAL A 183 33.06 48.58 -22.21
N GLU A 184 31.91 49.22 -21.97
CA GLU A 184 31.92 50.68 -21.81
C GLU A 184 30.75 51.22 -20.98
N VAL A 185 31.13 52.16 -20.12
CA VAL A 185 30.36 52.98 -19.19
C VAL A 185 29.81 54.21 -19.92
N THR A 186 28.84 54.91 -19.31
CA THR A 186 28.33 56.29 -19.57
C THR A 186 26.89 56.26 -20.11
N CYS A 187 25.87 56.95 -19.59
CA CYS A 187 25.70 58.07 -18.65
C CYS A 187 24.40 57.87 -17.85
#